data_AF-A0A9W8U217-F1
#
_entry.id   AF-A0A9W8U217-F1
#
_cell.length_a   1.000
_cell.length_b   1.000
_cell.length_c   1.000
_cell.angle_alpha   90.00
_cell.angle_beta   90.00
_cell.angle_gamma   90.00
#
_symmetry.space_group_name_H-M   'P 1'
#
loop_
_entity.id
_entity.type
_entity.pdbx_description
1 polymer ?
#
loop_
_entity_poly.entity_id
_entity_poly.type
_entity_poly.pdbx_seq_one_letter_code
_entity_poly.pdbx_strand_id
1 'polypeptide(L)'
;MIFASNLIVSVFYALSLAFIAEPASGRRSTSPAPKAEAVPEYIQTVGKQGVLKYFHELAPFEQRSDEIFVGMMIDIWYKAYEYNLQGTLTAVPASHPAVGEGAYLSPAYELSPALNKPDFWACAVFGDRKIIDEQKKIFVPMSNRMAELTGFPGSVNEHLNSVIAGSGDRREHILITQRGRTADLLMMVIPPPFLVESRGYSSMPHGQNSLKLRVRCYPQDKMPDEIKALKTDYNAWPEVVKKHT
;
A
#
# COMPACT_ATOMS: atom_id res chain seq x y z
N MET A 1 10.97 -78.68 23.67
CA MET A 1 10.44 -77.37 23.23
C MET A 1 10.14 -76.57 24.48
N ILE A 2 11.12 -75.82 25.02
CA ILE A 2 11.42 -74.38 24.79
C ILE A 2 10.29 -73.43 25.24
N PHE A 3 10.46 -72.94 26.48
CA PHE A 3 10.34 -71.59 27.09
C PHE A 3 9.39 -70.46 26.61
N ALA A 4 9.00 -69.69 27.67
CA ALA A 4 8.76 -68.24 27.81
C ALA A 4 7.38 -67.69 27.37
N SER A 5 6.54 -67.08 28.22
CA SER A 5 6.65 -65.93 29.17
C SER A 5 6.33 -64.57 28.54
N ASN A 6 5.39 -63.86 29.18
CA ASN A 6 5.03 -62.44 29.05
C ASN A 6 4.32 -62.06 27.73
N LEU A 7 3.34 -61.16 27.67
CA LEU A 7 3.44 -59.77 28.09
C LEU A 7 2.08 -59.06 27.77
N ILE A 8 1.53 -58.33 28.75
CA ILE A 8 0.73 -57.08 28.62
C ILE A 8 -0.55 -57.10 27.76
N VAL A 9 -1.73 -56.88 28.36
CA VAL A 9 -2.57 -55.67 28.15
C VAL A 9 -3.58 -55.55 29.32
N SER A 10 -3.21 -54.77 30.33
CA SER A 10 -4.14 -54.13 31.26
C SER A 10 -3.87 -52.63 31.14
N VAL A 11 -4.83 -51.84 30.63
CA VAL A 11 -5.18 -50.45 30.98
C VAL A 11 -6.29 -50.01 30.02
N PHE A 12 -7.54 -50.08 30.46
CA PHE A 12 -8.62 -49.22 29.96
C PHE A 12 -9.50 -48.86 31.16
N TYR A 13 -8.97 -47.95 31.98
CA TYR A 13 -9.72 -47.22 32.99
C TYR A 13 -9.30 -45.76 32.87
N ALA A 14 -10.31 -44.88 32.98
CA ALA A 14 -10.20 -43.43 33.10
C ALA A 14 -9.81 -42.63 31.83
N LEU A 15 -10.82 -42.27 31.04
CA LEU A 15 -10.87 -40.98 30.33
C LEU A 15 -12.33 -40.56 30.17
N SER A 16 -12.96 -40.28 31.32
CA SER A 16 -14.20 -39.54 31.43
C SER A 16 -13.98 -38.53 32.55
N LEU A 17 -13.49 -37.34 32.20
CA LEU A 17 -13.59 -36.09 32.95
C LEU A 17 -12.84 -34.99 32.17
N ALA A 18 -13.43 -33.80 32.14
CA ALA A 18 -12.92 -32.53 31.60
C ALA A 18 -13.08 -32.25 30.09
N PHE A 19 -14.33 -32.15 29.63
CA PHE A 19 -14.71 -31.03 28.75
C PHE A 19 -15.59 -30.08 29.56
N ILE A 20 -14.96 -29.28 30.41
CA ILE A 20 -15.59 -28.05 30.91
C ILE A 20 -15.51 -27.06 29.77
N ALA A 21 -16.67 -26.62 29.30
CA ALA A 21 -16.81 -25.51 28.40
C ALA A 21 -16.12 -24.28 28.99
N GLU A 22 -15.01 -23.85 28.40
CA GLU A 22 -14.52 -22.49 28.60
C GLU A 22 -15.54 -21.53 27.98
N PRO A 23 -16.02 -20.51 28.71
CA PRO A 23 -16.81 -19.46 28.08
C PRO A 23 -15.93 -18.76 27.06
N ALA A 24 -16.51 -18.50 25.89
CA ALA A 24 -15.93 -17.68 24.83
C ALA A 24 -15.59 -16.29 25.39
N SER A 25 -14.41 -16.16 25.98
CA SER A 25 -13.81 -14.87 26.26
C SER A 25 -13.50 -14.27 24.90
N GLY A 26 -14.25 -13.23 24.55
CA GLY A 26 -13.99 -12.43 23.37
C GLY A 26 -12.54 -11.97 23.41
N ARG A 27 -11.66 -12.64 22.65
CA ARG A 27 -10.37 -12.09 22.27
C ARG A 27 -10.68 -10.86 21.43
N ARG A 28 -10.77 -9.70 22.11
CA ARG A 28 -10.39 -8.44 21.48
C ARG A 28 -9.05 -8.73 20.83
N SER A 29 -9.00 -8.64 19.51
CA SER A 29 -7.76 -8.53 18.78
C SER A 29 -6.99 -7.37 19.42
N THR A 30 -6.08 -7.69 20.33
CA THR A 30 -5.03 -6.79 20.76
C THR A 30 -4.00 -6.81 19.65
N SER A 31 -4.38 -6.33 18.46
CA SER A 31 -3.35 -5.88 17.53
C SER A 31 -2.53 -4.87 18.32
N PRO A 32 -1.23 -5.13 18.56
CA PRO A 32 -0.39 -4.14 19.20
C PRO A 32 -0.51 -2.86 18.40
N ALA A 33 -0.66 -1.72 19.10
CA ALA A 33 -0.60 -0.43 18.44
C ALA A 33 0.61 -0.42 17.50
N PRO A 34 0.47 0.01 16.24
CA PRO A 34 1.57 0.00 15.30
C PRO A 34 2.75 0.72 15.96
N LYS A 35 3.87 0.01 16.11
CA LYS A 35 5.09 0.61 16.67
C LYS A 35 5.37 1.88 15.87
N ALA A 36 5.60 3.00 16.56
CA ALA A 36 5.98 4.23 15.90
C ALA A 36 7.17 3.93 14.98
N GLU A 37 6.98 4.18 13.70
CA GLU A 37 7.98 3.88 12.69
C GLU A 37 9.21 4.76 12.92
N ALA A 38 10.37 4.13 13.09
CA ALA A 38 11.60 4.83 13.43
C ALA A 38 12.05 5.70 12.25
N VAL A 39 12.40 6.96 12.53
CA VAL A 39 12.97 7.87 11.53
C VAL A 39 14.33 7.33 11.10
N PRO A 40 14.63 7.19 9.79
CA PRO A 40 15.95 6.77 9.33
C PRO A 40 17.08 7.66 9.85
N GLU A 41 18.22 7.08 10.23
CA GLU A 41 19.35 7.78 10.86
C GLU A 41 19.82 9.00 10.05
N TYR A 42 19.93 8.85 8.73
CA TYR A 42 20.34 9.94 7.83
C TYR A 42 19.36 11.12 7.80
N ILE A 43 18.10 10.92 8.21
CA ILE A 43 17.10 11.98 8.34
C ILE A 43 17.08 12.55 9.75
N GLN A 44 17.42 11.75 10.77
CA GLN A 44 17.54 12.24 12.15
C GLN A 44 18.58 13.37 12.26
N THR A 45 19.69 13.26 11.52
CA THR A 45 20.75 14.29 11.49
C THR A 45 20.29 15.62 10.88
N VAL A 46 19.38 15.57 9.89
CA VAL A 46 18.79 16.75 9.24
C VAL A 46 17.68 17.35 10.10
N GLY A 47 16.86 16.49 10.71
CA GLY A 47 15.71 16.86 11.51
C GLY A 47 14.61 17.58 10.71
N LYS A 48 13.47 17.82 11.36
CA LYS A 48 12.30 18.44 10.72
C LYS A 48 12.58 19.83 10.16
N GLN A 49 13.41 20.63 10.84
CA GLN A 49 13.79 21.97 10.38
C GLN A 49 14.69 21.92 9.15
N GLY A 50 15.64 20.98 9.08
CA GLY A 50 16.46 20.79 7.89
C GLY A 50 15.64 20.34 6.69
N VAL A 51 14.61 19.50 6.90
CA VAL A 51 13.66 19.11 5.84
C VAL A 51 12.85 20.29 5.32
N LEU A 52 12.35 21.14 6.22
CA LEU A 52 11.65 22.37 5.82
C LEU A 52 12.57 23.33 5.05
N LYS A 53 13.82 23.49 5.51
CA LYS A 53 14.82 24.29 4.80
C LYS A 53 15.08 23.75 3.40
N TYR A 54 15.30 22.44 3.27
CA TYR A 54 15.50 21.79 1.98
C TYR A 54 14.31 22.03 1.05
N PHE A 55 13.08 21.91 1.55
CA PHE A 55 11.88 22.21 0.76
C PHE A 55 11.90 23.64 0.18
N HIS A 56 12.30 24.63 0.97
CA HIS A 56 12.40 26.02 0.51
C HIS A 56 13.52 26.24 -0.53
N GLU A 57 14.49 25.34 -0.60
CA GLU A 57 15.58 25.38 -1.60
C GLU A 57 15.20 24.64 -2.90
N LEU A 58 14.09 23.90 -2.91
CA LEU A 58 13.64 23.20 -4.10
C LEU A 58 13.19 24.19 -5.18
N ALA A 59 13.64 23.95 -6.41
CA ALA A 59 13.13 24.67 -7.56
C ALA A 59 11.61 24.45 -7.73
N PRO A 60 10.89 25.46 -8.28
CA PRO A 60 9.48 25.32 -8.65
C PRO A 60 9.24 24.03 -9.43
N PHE A 61 8.15 23.34 -9.10
CA PHE A 61 7.79 22.11 -9.77
C PHE A 61 6.68 22.40 -10.78
N GLU A 62 7.00 22.18 -12.04
CA GLU A 62 6.04 22.24 -13.13
C GLU A 62 5.87 20.84 -13.73
N GLN A 63 4.61 20.50 -14.01
CA GLN A 63 4.26 19.33 -14.79
C GLN A 63 4.73 19.56 -16.23
N ARG A 64 5.40 18.56 -16.82
CA ARG A 64 5.81 18.61 -18.23
C ARG A 64 4.63 18.25 -19.14
N SER A 65 4.69 18.69 -20.40
CA SER A 65 3.62 18.46 -21.39
C SER A 65 3.35 16.98 -21.70
N ASP A 66 4.36 16.13 -21.52
CA ASP A 66 4.29 14.68 -21.72
C ASP A 66 3.86 13.92 -20.46
N GLU A 67 3.66 14.60 -19.34
CA GLU A 67 3.28 13.99 -18.08
C GLU A 67 1.76 13.96 -17.89
N ILE A 68 1.30 12.95 -17.15
CA ILE A 68 0.00 12.95 -16.49
C ILE A 68 0.18 13.08 -14.99
N PHE A 69 -0.81 13.68 -14.35
CA PHE A 69 -1.00 13.50 -12.92
C PHE A 69 -1.40 12.05 -12.66
N VAL A 70 -0.60 11.35 -11.86
CA VAL A 70 -0.87 9.96 -11.48
C VAL A 70 -1.72 9.97 -10.23
N GLY A 71 -1.32 10.69 -9.18
CA GLY A 71 -2.12 10.79 -7.96
C GLY A 71 -1.41 11.54 -6.84
N MET A 72 -2.11 11.65 -5.72
CA MET A 72 -1.62 12.24 -4.47
C MET A 72 -1.27 11.15 -3.46
N MET A 73 -0.15 11.32 -2.79
CA MET A 73 0.21 10.60 -1.58
C MET A 73 0.30 11.60 -0.42
N ILE A 74 -0.22 11.26 0.75
CA ILE A 74 0.00 12.07 1.96
C ILE A 74 0.73 11.20 2.97
N ASP A 75 1.94 11.61 3.33
CA ASP A 75 2.83 10.85 4.19
C ASP A 75 3.58 11.74 5.18
N ILE A 76 4.14 11.15 6.23
CA ILE A 76 4.91 11.86 7.25
C ILE A 76 6.15 12.54 6.66
N TRP A 77 6.53 13.67 7.24
CA TRP A 77 7.57 14.59 6.75
C TRP A 77 8.89 13.91 6.33
N TYR A 78 9.34 12.86 7.03
CA TYR A 78 10.61 12.21 6.71
C TYR A 78 10.52 11.31 5.46
N LYS A 79 9.37 10.69 5.20
CA LYS A 79 9.13 9.95 3.96
C LYS A 79 9.01 10.92 2.79
N ALA A 80 8.28 12.01 2.98
CA ALA A 80 8.18 13.11 2.02
C ALA A 80 9.55 13.73 1.68
N TYR A 81 10.43 13.86 2.67
CA TYR A 81 11.81 14.29 2.45
C TYR A 81 12.58 13.34 1.55
N GLU A 82 12.48 12.02 1.79
CA GLU A 82 13.13 11.03 0.93
C GLU A 82 12.66 11.13 -0.53
N TYR A 83 11.35 11.28 -0.76
CA TYR A 83 10.81 11.45 -2.11
C TYR A 83 11.29 12.74 -2.77
N ASN A 84 11.38 13.85 -2.03
CA ASN A 84 11.93 15.10 -2.57
C ASN A 84 13.42 14.98 -2.90
N LEU A 85 14.21 14.28 -2.07
CA LEU A 85 15.63 14.03 -2.32
C LEU A 85 15.85 13.20 -3.59
N GLN A 86 15.03 12.17 -3.81
CA GLN A 86 15.13 11.31 -5.00
C GLN A 86 14.42 11.89 -6.23
N GLY A 87 13.48 12.82 -6.03
CA GLY A 87 12.62 13.36 -7.09
C GLY A 87 11.64 12.34 -7.67
N THR A 88 11.46 11.19 -7.03
CA THR A 88 10.59 10.08 -7.46
C THR A 88 10.08 9.27 -6.26
N LEU A 89 9.20 8.30 -6.50
CA LEU A 89 8.76 7.36 -5.47
C LEU A 89 9.85 6.33 -5.17
N THR A 90 10.13 6.14 -3.89
CA THR A 90 11.03 5.12 -3.37
C THR A 90 10.24 3.97 -2.74
N ALA A 91 10.90 2.83 -2.50
CA ALA A 91 10.36 1.66 -1.83
C ALA A 91 10.17 1.85 -0.30
N VAL A 92 9.81 3.05 0.13
CA VAL A 92 9.38 3.32 1.49
C VAL A 92 8.07 2.56 1.76
N PRO A 93 7.96 1.81 2.87
CA PRO A 93 6.77 1.01 3.15
C PRO A 93 5.56 1.90 3.41
N ALA A 94 4.43 1.52 2.82
CA ALA A 94 3.14 2.12 3.16
C ALA A 94 2.76 1.78 4.60
N SER A 95 2.24 2.75 5.36
CA SER A 95 1.85 2.52 6.76
C SER A 95 0.70 1.52 6.91
N HIS A 96 -0.18 1.41 5.91
CA HIS A 96 -1.37 0.55 5.92
C HIS A 96 -1.64 -0.07 4.54
N PRO A 97 -0.85 -1.08 4.11
CA PRO A 97 -1.07 -1.74 2.82
C PRO A 97 -2.40 -2.50 2.83
N ALA A 98 -3.17 -2.38 1.75
CA ALA A 98 -4.50 -2.99 1.63
C ALA A 98 -4.53 -4.18 0.65
N VAL A 99 -3.80 -4.08 -0.47
CA VAL A 99 -3.84 -5.07 -1.57
C VAL A 99 -2.45 -5.55 -2.02
N GLY A 100 -1.40 -5.11 -1.33
CA GLY A 100 -0.01 -5.47 -1.63
C GLY A 100 1.00 -4.44 -1.13
N GLU A 101 2.27 -4.74 -1.31
CA GLU A 101 3.37 -3.78 -1.12
C GLU A 101 3.39 -2.76 -2.26
N GLY A 102 3.89 -1.55 -1.97
CA GLY A 102 4.02 -0.48 -2.95
C GLY A 102 3.65 0.89 -2.39
N ALA A 103 3.66 1.90 -3.26
CA ALA A 103 3.25 3.25 -2.95
C ALA A 103 1.78 3.47 -3.27
N TYR A 104 1.03 4.01 -2.31
CA TYR A 104 -0.43 4.17 -2.39
C TYR A 104 -0.80 5.61 -2.72
N LEU A 105 -1.51 5.80 -3.83
CA LEU A 105 -1.86 7.12 -4.38
C LEU A 105 -3.38 7.29 -4.45
N SER A 106 -3.90 8.29 -3.75
CA SER A 106 -5.27 8.80 -3.93
C SER A 106 -5.40 9.55 -5.27
N PRO A 107 -6.58 9.52 -5.91
CA PRO A 107 -6.81 10.17 -7.21
C PRO A 107 -6.87 11.70 -7.13
N ALA A 108 -7.04 12.26 -5.93
CA ALA A 108 -7.11 13.70 -5.71
C ALA A 108 -6.66 14.03 -4.28
N TYR A 109 -6.29 15.29 -4.04
CA TYR A 109 -5.80 15.76 -2.75
C TYR A 109 -6.82 15.60 -1.62
N GLU A 110 -8.07 15.94 -1.89
CA GLU A 110 -9.19 15.87 -0.94
C GLU A 110 -9.61 14.43 -0.60
N LEU A 111 -9.19 13.45 -1.40
CA LEU A 111 -9.54 12.04 -1.24
C LEU A 111 -8.49 11.25 -0.45
N SER A 112 -7.44 11.91 0.03
CA SER A 112 -6.40 11.25 0.81
C SER A 112 -6.84 11.03 2.27
N PRO A 113 -6.75 9.81 2.83
CA PRO A 113 -7.17 9.50 4.19
C PRO A 113 -6.29 10.10 5.29
N ALA A 114 -5.17 10.73 4.92
CA ALA A 114 -4.24 11.39 5.85
C ALA A 114 -4.26 12.92 5.74
N LEU A 115 -5.22 13.48 5.00
CA LEU A 115 -5.41 14.93 4.90
C LEU A 115 -5.62 15.56 6.28
N ASN A 116 -5.06 16.76 6.47
CA ASN A 116 -5.12 17.55 7.71
C ASN A 116 -4.47 16.89 8.94
N LYS A 117 -3.73 15.79 8.77
CA LYS A 117 -2.92 15.24 9.87
C LYS A 117 -1.68 16.11 10.10
N PRO A 118 -1.36 16.46 11.36
CA PRO A 118 -0.16 17.22 11.67
C PRO A 118 1.07 16.40 11.24
N ASP A 119 2.10 17.09 10.76
CA ASP A 119 3.38 16.50 10.34
C ASP A 119 3.35 15.63 9.08
N PHE A 120 2.17 15.51 8.45
CA PHE A 120 2.03 14.93 7.13
C PHE A 120 2.21 15.99 6.06
N TRP A 121 2.82 15.57 4.97
CA TRP A 121 3.12 16.33 3.76
C TRP A 121 2.36 15.70 2.61
N ALA A 122 2.01 16.52 1.63
CA ALA A 122 1.31 16.09 0.43
C ALA A 122 2.28 15.99 -0.74
N CYS A 123 2.33 14.83 -1.36
CA CYS A 123 3.20 14.49 -2.48
C CYS A 123 2.37 14.32 -3.74
N ALA A 124 2.58 15.18 -4.72
CA ALA A 124 2.00 15.03 -6.05
C ALA A 124 2.92 14.15 -6.90
N VAL A 125 2.34 13.16 -7.55
CA VAL A 125 3.03 12.19 -8.40
C VAL A 125 2.60 12.38 -9.84
N PHE A 126 3.59 12.56 -10.70
CA PHE A 126 3.43 12.66 -12.15
C PHE A 126 4.18 11.52 -12.82
N GLY A 127 3.76 11.11 -14.01
CA GLY A 127 4.42 10.05 -14.77
C GLY A 127 4.28 10.31 -16.26
N ASP A 128 5.14 9.67 -17.05
CA ASP A 128 5.10 9.74 -18.51
C ASP A 128 3.76 9.18 -19.02
N ARG A 129 2.98 10.01 -19.72
CA ARG A 129 1.63 9.68 -20.16
C ARG A 129 1.60 8.37 -20.94
N LYS A 130 2.47 8.25 -21.93
CA LYS A 130 2.50 7.10 -22.84
C LYS A 130 2.79 5.83 -22.06
N ILE A 131 3.82 5.87 -21.19
CA ILE A 131 4.21 4.69 -20.41
C ILE A 131 3.09 4.28 -19.45
N ILE A 132 2.48 5.25 -18.75
CA ILE A 132 1.40 4.95 -17.81
C ILE A 132 0.17 4.42 -18.53
N ASP A 133 -0.23 5.00 -19.65
CA ASP A 133 -1.40 4.55 -20.43
C ASP A 133 -1.21 3.10 -20.92
N GLU A 134 -0.01 2.75 -21.38
CA GLU A 134 0.35 1.40 -21.85
C GLU A 134 0.47 0.35 -20.72
N GLN A 135 0.60 0.77 -19.45
CA GLN A 135 0.67 -0.19 -18.34
C GLN A 135 -0.67 -0.91 -18.14
N LYS A 136 -0.61 -2.23 -18.01
CA LYS A 136 -1.78 -3.00 -17.57
C LYS A 136 -2.13 -2.66 -16.11
N LYS A 137 -3.39 -2.31 -15.88
CA LYS A 137 -3.91 -1.94 -14.56
C LYS A 137 -4.98 -2.93 -14.14
N ILE A 138 -4.99 -3.31 -12.88
CA ILE A 138 -5.91 -4.31 -12.36
C ILE A 138 -6.78 -3.67 -11.31
N PHE A 139 -8.09 -3.68 -11.56
CA PHE A 139 -9.04 -3.27 -10.55
C PHE A 139 -9.23 -4.41 -9.53
N VAL A 140 -9.02 -4.10 -8.27
CA VAL A 140 -9.18 -4.99 -7.13
C VAL A 140 -10.39 -4.50 -6.34
N PRO A 141 -11.56 -5.15 -6.48
CA PRO A 141 -12.72 -4.80 -5.68
C PRO A 141 -12.42 -5.17 -4.22
N MET A 142 -12.29 -4.18 -3.34
CA MET A 142 -12.36 -4.46 -1.91
C MET A 142 -13.82 -4.52 -1.52
N SER A 143 -14.31 -5.72 -1.24
CA SER A 143 -15.63 -5.88 -0.67
C SER A 143 -15.65 -5.20 0.71
N ASN A 144 -16.53 -4.21 0.88
CA ASN A 144 -16.83 -3.65 2.20
C ASN A 144 -17.69 -4.59 3.07
N ARG A 145 -17.80 -5.85 2.68
CA ARG A 145 -18.81 -6.78 3.17
C ARG A 145 -18.17 -8.15 3.35
N MET A 146 -17.85 -8.48 4.59
CA MET A 146 -17.77 -9.87 5.02
C MET A 146 -19.12 -10.61 4.93
N ALA A 147 -20.21 -9.95 4.54
CA ALA A 147 -21.52 -10.54 4.38
C ALA A 147 -22.37 -9.68 3.45
N GLU A 148 -23.24 -10.32 2.68
CA GLU A 148 -24.34 -9.76 1.89
C GLU A 148 -24.09 -9.65 0.38
N LEU A 149 -24.47 -10.77 -0.25
CA LEU A 149 -25.31 -10.85 -1.45
C LEU A 149 -24.54 -11.09 -2.77
N THR A 150 -24.52 -12.39 -3.12
CA THR A 150 -24.53 -12.95 -4.48
C THR A 150 -23.31 -12.68 -5.36
N GLY A 151 -22.40 -13.67 -5.45
CA GLY A 151 -21.70 -13.96 -6.71
C GLY A 151 -20.17 -13.84 -6.74
N PHE A 152 -19.54 -13.00 -5.92
CA PHE A 152 -18.09 -12.80 -6.01
C PHE A 152 -17.31 -13.86 -5.20
N PRO A 153 -16.37 -14.61 -5.83
CA PRO A 153 -15.57 -15.58 -5.12
C PRO A 153 -14.40 -14.89 -4.40
N GLY A 154 -14.25 -15.16 -3.11
CA GLY A 154 -12.91 -15.30 -2.52
C GLY A 154 -12.18 -14.04 -2.04
N SER A 155 -11.15 -14.28 -1.23
CA SER A 155 -10.21 -13.26 -0.73
C SER A 155 -9.58 -12.41 -1.85
N VAL A 156 -9.02 -11.22 -1.53
CA VAL A 156 -8.25 -10.37 -2.48
C VAL A 156 -7.24 -11.19 -3.30
N ASN A 157 -6.66 -12.21 -2.69
CA ASN A 157 -5.72 -13.13 -3.35
C ASN A 157 -6.37 -14.00 -4.42
N GLU A 158 -7.59 -14.48 -4.21
CA GLU A 158 -8.34 -15.28 -5.19
C GLU A 158 -8.73 -14.43 -6.39
N HIS A 159 -9.17 -13.18 -6.18
CA HIS A 159 -9.41 -12.23 -7.28
C HIS A 159 -8.12 -11.95 -8.06
N LEU A 160 -7.03 -11.62 -7.39
CA LEU A 160 -5.75 -11.38 -8.05
C LEU A 160 -5.29 -12.60 -8.86
N ASN A 161 -5.44 -13.81 -8.32
CA ASN A 161 -5.10 -15.05 -9.03
C ASN A 161 -6.03 -15.35 -10.23
N SER A 162 -7.28 -14.90 -10.20
CA SER A 162 -8.23 -15.14 -11.31
C SER A 162 -8.02 -14.17 -12.48
N VAL A 163 -7.50 -12.96 -12.20
CA VAL A 163 -7.28 -11.90 -13.21
C VAL A 163 -5.83 -11.88 -13.72
N ILE A 164 -4.88 -12.29 -12.89
CA ILE A 164 -3.47 -12.48 -13.27
C ILE A 164 -3.28 -13.97 -13.56
N ALA A 165 -3.49 -14.37 -14.82
CA ALA A 165 -3.34 -15.76 -15.22
C ALA A 165 -1.88 -16.23 -15.16
N GLY A 166 -1.61 -17.39 -14.55
CA GLY A 166 -0.30 -18.06 -14.56
C GLY A 166 0.66 -17.65 -13.44
N SER A 167 1.97 -17.83 -13.68
CA SER A 167 3.09 -17.46 -12.80
C SER A 167 3.46 -15.97 -12.84
N GLY A 168 2.58 -15.10 -13.35
CA GLY A 168 2.83 -13.67 -13.44
C GLY A 168 2.90 -13.04 -12.05
N ASP A 169 3.95 -12.27 -11.78
CA ASP A 169 4.15 -11.66 -10.48
C ASP A 169 3.21 -10.47 -10.32
N ARG A 170 2.37 -10.49 -9.28
CA ARG A 170 1.47 -9.37 -8.91
C ARG A 170 2.22 -8.04 -8.79
N ARG A 171 3.51 -8.11 -8.45
CA ARG A 171 4.41 -6.97 -8.34
C ARG A 171 4.65 -6.28 -9.69
N GLU A 172 4.27 -6.86 -10.82
CA GLU A 172 4.44 -6.24 -12.15
C GLU A 172 3.24 -5.39 -12.59
N HIS A 173 2.15 -5.35 -11.81
CA HIS A 173 0.90 -4.69 -12.22
C HIS A 173 0.54 -3.53 -11.29
N ILE A 174 0.16 -2.39 -11.88
CA ILE A 174 -0.48 -1.30 -11.15
C ILE A 174 -1.85 -1.80 -10.68
N LEU A 175 -2.09 -1.71 -9.37
CA LEU A 175 -3.38 -2.11 -8.78
C LEU A 175 -4.22 -0.87 -8.51
N ILE A 176 -5.53 -0.95 -8.75
CA ILE A 176 -6.49 0.09 -8.40
C ILE A 176 -7.50 -0.55 -7.46
N THR A 177 -7.63 -0.03 -6.26
CA THR A 177 -8.51 -0.60 -5.22
C THR A 177 -9.43 0.47 -4.65
N GLN A 178 -10.55 0.07 -4.04
CA GLN A 178 -11.42 0.99 -3.28
C GLN A 178 -11.13 0.84 -1.78
N ARG A 179 -11.01 1.93 -1.03
CA ARG A 179 -10.85 1.86 0.43
C ARG A 179 -12.10 2.37 1.13
N GLY A 180 -12.91 1.45 1.67
CA GLY A 180 -14.09 1.82 2.47
C GLY A 180 -15.37 1.93 1.64
N ARG A 181 -16.49 2.22 2.32
CA ARG A 181 -17.88 2.07 1.80
C ARG A 181 -18.24 2.98 0.64
N THR A 182 -17.53 4.08 0.45
CA THR A 182 -17.76 5.02 -0.64
C THR A 182 -16.82 4.70 -1.79
N ALA A 183 -17.37 4.56 -3.00
CA ALA A 183 -16.60 4.33 -4.23
C ALA A 183 -15.55 5.43 -4.50
N ASP A 184 -15.63 6.54 -3.77
CA ASP A 184 -14.82 7.76 -3.92
C ASP A 184 -13.39 7.62 -3.37
N LEU A 185 -13.10 6.59 -2.58
CA LEU A 185 -11.76 6.36 -2.02
C LEU A 185 -10.98 5.34 -2.85
N LEU A 186 -10.92 5.55 -4.16
CA LEU A 186 -10.02 4.78 -5.00
C LEU A 186 -8.56 5.05 -4.57
N MET A 187 -7.74 4.02 -4.59
CA MET A 187 -6.29 4.12 -4.40
C MET A 187 -5.61 3.33 -5.49
N MET A 188 -4.62 3.95 -6.12
CA MET A 188 -3.67 3.26 -6.97
C MET A 188 -2.51 2.75 -6.13
N VAL A 189 -2.01 1.56 -6.44
CA VAL A 189 -0.80 1.01 -5.86
C VAL A 189 0.23 0.89 -6.96
N ILE A 190 1.32 1.64 -6.84
CA ILE A 190 2.52 1.50 -7.66
C ILE A 190 3.39 0.42 -7.01
N PRO A 191 3.53 -0.77 -7.62
CA PRO A 191 4.23 -1.88 -6.98
C PRO A 191 5.76 -1.72 -7.02
N PRO A 192 6.49 -2.52 -6.21
CA PRO A 192 7.93 -2.40 -6.01
C PRO A 192 8.84 -2.30 -7.24
N PRO A 193 8.62 -3.05 -8.34
CA PRO A 193 9.48 -2.98 -9.53
C PRO A 193 9.56 -1.60 -10.18
N PHE A 194 8.58 -0.72 -9.92
CA PHE A 194 8.55 0.65 -10.42
C PHE A 194 9.08 1.69 -9.42
N LEU A 195 9.48 1.26 -8.22
CA LEU A 195 9.96 2.12 -7.14
C LEU A 195 11.48 2.02 -7.05
N VAL A 196 12.15 3.15 -6.82
CA VAL A 196 13.60 3.13 -6.58
C VAL A 196 13.91 2.67 -5.16
N GLU A 197 15.14 2.20 -4.93
CA GLU A 197 15.58 1.79 -3.60
C GLU A 197 15.40 2.92 -2.57
N SER A 198 14.91 2.56 -1.39
CA SER A 198 14.81 3.49 -0.27
C SER A 198 16.10 3.48 0.56
N ARG A 199 16.62 4.67 0.87
CA ARG A 199 17.79 4.81 1.76
C ARG A 199 17.47 4.43 3.20
N GLY A 200 16.25 4.67 3.66
CA GLY A 200 15.82 4.33 5.02
C GLY A 200 15.38 2.89 5.19
N TYR A 201 15.09 2.20 4.07
CA TYR A 201 14.44 0.90 4.06
C TYR A 201 15.03 0.01 2.96
N SER A 202 16.35 -0.17 2.96
CA SER A 202 17.08 -0.90 1.90
C SER A 202 16.68 -2.37 1.74
N SER A 203 16.07 -2.97 2.77
CA SER A 203 15.54 -4.35 2.69
C SER A 203 14.22 -4.45 1.92
N MET A 204 13.57 -3.34 1.60
CA MET A 204 12.30 -3.36 0.89
C MET A 204 12.50 -3.76 -0.58
N PRO A 205 11.61 -4.60 -1.13
CA PRO A 205 11.62 -4.87 -2.56
C PRO A 205 11.53 -3.57 -3.35
N HIS A 206 12.30 -3.48 -4.42
CA HIS A 206 12.39 -2.31 -5.28
C HIS A 206 12.76 -2.74 -6.70
N GLY A 207 12.74 -1.79 -7.63
CA GLY A 207 13.21 -1.97 -8.98
C GLY A 207 13.78 -0.67 -9.52
N GLN A 208 13.26 -0.23 -10.66
CA GLN A 208 13.71 0.98 -11.33
C GLN A 208 12.50 1.87 -11.62
N ASN A 209 12.71 3.18 -11.67
CA ASN A 209 11.67 4.14 -12.03
C ASN A 209 11.32 4.09 -13.54
N SER A 210 10.90 2.92 -14.04
CA SER A 210 10.59 2.69 -15.45
C SER A 210 9.30 3.37 -15.89
N LEU A 211 8.41 3.74 -14.95
CA LEU A 211 7.25 4.61 -15.18
C LEU A 211 7.63 6.11 -15.32
N LYS A 212 8.92 6.44 -15.17
CA LYS A 212 9.44 7.82 -15.18
C LYS A 212 8.68 8.75 -14.23
N LEU A 213 8.34 8.23 -13.05
CA LEU A 213 7.63 9.00 -12.04
C LEU A 213 8.47 10.18 -11.59
N ARG A 214 7.81 11.32 -11.41
CA ARG A 214 8.34 12.51 -10.77
C ARG A 214 7.46 12.87 -9.60
N VAL A 215 8.10 13.15 -8.47
CA VAL A 215 7.40 13.45 -7.22
C VAL A 215 7.84 14.80 -6.69
N ARG A 216 6.86 15.56 -6.20
CA ARG A 216 7.12 16.72 -5.35
C ARG A 216 6.23 16.70 -4.13
N CYS A 217 6.85 16.78 -2.97
CA CYS A 217 6.18 16.86 -1.69
C CYS A 217 6.23 18.27 -1.10
N TYR A 218 5.11 18.67 -0.51
CA TYR A 218 4.89 19.97 0.11
C TYR A 218 4.40 19.79 1.54
N PRO A 219 4.76 20.68 2.48
CA PRO A 219 3.89 20.91 3.64
C PRO A 219 2.47 21.19 3.14
N GLN A 220 1.45 20.61 3.78
CA GLN A 220 0.08 20.67 3.27
C GLN A 220 -0.43 22.12 3.07
N ASP A 221 -0.04 23.05 3.94
CA ASP A 221 -0.38 24.48 3.86
C ASP A 221 0.39 25.23 2.76
N LYS A 222 1.44 24.63 2.21
CA LYS A 222 2.28 25.21 1.14
C LYS A 222 2.02 24.58 -0.23
N MET A 223 1.12 23.61 -0.30
CA MET A 223 0.79 22.96 -1.58
C MET A 223 0.06 23.96 -2.49
N PRO A 224 0.52 24.16 -3.74
CA PRO A 224 -0.13 25.07 -4.69
C PRO A 224 -1.56 24.65 -5.01
N ASP A 225 -2.45 25.62 -5.19
CA ASP A 225 -3.87 25.35 -5.43
C ASP A 225 -4.10 24.69 -6.80
N GLU A 226 -3.26 24.97 -7.78
CA GLU A 226 -3.28 24.32 -9.09
C GLU A 226 -3.05 22.82 -8.96
N ILE A 227 -2.13 22.40 -8.07
CA ILE A 227 -1.87 20.98 -7.81
C ILE A 227 -3.00 20.37 -6.99
N LYS A 228 -3.56 21.09 -6.01
CA LYS A 228 -4.74 20.60 -5.24
C LYS A 228 -5.96 20.37 -6.13
N ALA A 229 -6.10 21.14 -7.20
CA ALA A 229 -7.20 21.02 -8.15
C ALA A 229 -7.05 19.82 -9.13
N LEU A 230 -5.86 19.21 -9.21
CA LEU A 230 -5.63 18.06 -10.07
C LEU A 230 -6.41 16.84 -9.58
N LYS A 231 -7.00 16.12 -10.53
CA LYS A 231 -7.74 14.89 -10.29
C LYS A 231 -7.40 13.87 -11.36
N THR A 232 -7.31 12.62 -10.95
CA THR A 232 -7.17 11.49 -11.85
C THR A 232 -8.41 10.63 -11.78
N ASP A 233 -9.06 10.41 -12.91
CA ASP A 233 -10.09 9.37 -13.01
C ASP A 233 -9.45 8.04 -13.40
N TYR A 234 -9.07 7.25 -12.39
CA TYR A 234 -8.53 5.91 -12.60
C TYR A 234 -9.49 4.98 -13.35
N ASN A 235 -10.81 5.24 -13.31
CA ASN A 235 -11.77 4.41 -14.04
C ASN A 235 -11.76 4.67 -15.55
N ALA A 236 -11.33 5.86 -15.97
CA ALA A 236 -11.24 6.28 -17.36
C ALA A 236 -9.88 5.94 -18.00
N TRP A 237 -8.95 5.38 -17.24
CA TRP A 237 -7.64 4.99 -17.77
C TRP A 237 -7.74 3.78 -18.71
N PRO A 238 -6.94 3.73 -19.79
CA PRO A 238 -6.87 2.57 -20.66
C PRO A 238 -6.26 1.37 -19.92
N GLU A 239 -6.53 0.16 -20.43
CA GLU A 239 -5.99 -1.11 -19.91
C GLU A 239 -6.37 -1.43 -18.45
N VAL A 240 -7.49 -0.89 -17.95
CA VAL A 240 -8.05 -1.27 -16.65
C VAL A 240 -8.87 -2.54 -16.79
N VAL A 241 -8.33 -3.65 -16.29
CA VAL A 241 -9.03 -4.94 -16.26
C VAL A 241 -9.99 -4.98 -15.08
N LYS A 242 -11.29 -4.90 -15.39
CA LYS A 242 -12.43 -5.04 -14.45
C LYS A 242 -13.13 -6.37 -14.71
N LYS A 243 -12.46 -7.49 -14.53
CA LYS A 243 -13.13 -8.79 -14.71
C LYS A 243 -14.05 -9.01 -13.51
N HIS A 244 -15.35 -8.77 -13.71
CA HIS A 244 -16.39 -9.24 -12.81
C HIS A 244 -16.61 -10.71 -13.14
N THR A 245 -16.13 -11.62 -12.29
CA THR A 245 -16.59 -13.01 -12.30
C THR A 245 -17.93 -13.10 -11.57
#